data_AF-A0A925B7J2-F1
#
_entry.id   AF-A0A925B7J2-F1
#
_cell.length_a   1.000
_cell.length_b   1.000
_cell.length_c   1.000
_cell.angle_alpha   90.00
_cell.angle_beta   90.00
_cell.angle_gamma   90.00
#
_symmetry.space_group_name_H-M   'P 1'
#
loop_
_entity.id
_entity.type
_entity.pdbx_description
1 polymer ?
#
loop_
_entity_poly.entity_id
_entity_poly.type
_entity_poly.pdbx_seq_one_letter_code
_entity_poly.pdbx_strand_id
1 'polypeptide(L)' 'MADTPSSKKEQLDALLLKLPGVVAKKINGLDAYFVSDKMFACISGSGVGLRLPVAAATELQFSRDN' A
#
# COMPACT_ATOMS: atom_id res chain seq x y z
N MET A 1 17.62 8.75 -20.89
CA MET A 1 16.97 7.46 -21.18
C MET A 1 15.81 7.32 -20.21
N ALA A 2 14.63 6.92 -20.71
CA ALA A 2 13.32 7.22 -20.14
C ALA A 2 13.08 6.67 -18.72
N ASP A 3 12.73 7.57 -17.79
CA ASP A 3 12.04 7.27 -16.54
C ASP A 3 10.62 6.82 -16.91
N THR A 4 10.44 5.52 -17.14
CA THR A 4 9.11 4.96 -17.39
C THR A 4 8.26 5.26 -16.16
N PRO A 5 7.07 5.88 -16.29
CA PRO A 5 6.18 6.04 -15.15
C PRO A 5 5.64 4.65 -14.79
N SER A 6 6.38 3.87 -14.00
CA SER A 6 5.79 2.73 -13.33
C SER A 6 4.65 3.29 -12.51
N SER A 7 3.42 2.92 -12.88
CA SER A 7 2.24 3.29 -12.14
C SER A 7 2.48 2.93 -10.67
N LYS A 8 2.01 3.75 -9.73
CA LYS A 8 2.19 3.51 -8.29
C LYS A 8 1.81 2.08 -7.90
N LYS A 9 0.82 1.53 -8.60
CA LYS A 9 0.40 0.14 -8.54
C LYS A 9 1.53 -0.84 -8.89
N GLU A 10 2.24 -0.67 -10.00
CA GLU A 10 3.37 -1.54 -10.38
C GLU A 10 4.48 -1.53 -9.34
N GLN A 11 4.78 -0.36 -8.76
CA GLN A 11 5.77 -0.25 -7.68
C GLN A 11 5.30 -0.98 -6.41
N LEU A 12 4.04 -0.81 -6.01
CA LEU A 12 3.47 -1.52 -4.87
C LEU A 12 3.36 -3.03 -5.14
N ASP A 13 2.94 -3.44 -6.33
CA ASP A 13 2.83 -4.84 -6.72
C ASP A 13 4.22 -5.51 -6.65
N ALA A 14 5.27 -4.84 -7.14
CA ALA A 14 6.65 -5.33 -7.08
C ALA A 14 7.21 -5.47 -5.66
N LEU A 15 6.62 -4.80 -4.66
CA LEU A 15 7.03 -4.86 -3.26
C LEU A 15 6.13 -5.81 -2.45
N LEU A 16 4.82 -5.59 -2.51
CA LEU A 16 3.83 -6.25 -1.67
C LEU A 16 3.55 -7.69 -2.10
N LEU A 17 3.54 -7.98 -3.40
CA LEU A 17 3.30 -9.35 -3.90
C LEU A 17 4.47 -10.31 -3.63
N LYS A 18 5.63 -9.80 -3.22
CA LYS A 18 6.75 -10.64 -2.77
C LYS A 18 6.54 -11.18 -1.35
N LEU A 19 5.62 -10.60 -0.59
CA LEU A 19 5.33 -11.04 0.78
C LEU A 19 4.43 -12.29 0.75
N PRO A 20 4.73 -13.30 1.56
CA PRO A 20 3.95 -14.53 1.56
C PRO A 20 2.51 -14.27 2.01
N GLY A 21 1.56 -14.78 1.23
CA GLY A 21 0.13 -14.65 1.52
C GLY A 21 -0.51 -13.31 1.14
N VAL A 22 0.24 -12.40 0.49
CA VAL A 22 -0.31 -11.14 -0.02
C VAL A 22 -0.99 -11.34 -1.37
N VAL A 23 -2.19 -10.77 -1.52
CA VAL A 23 -2.97 -10.77 -2.76
C VAL A 23 -3.43 -9.35 -3.08
N ALA A 24 -3.20 -8.91 -4.32
CA ALA A 24 -3.80 -7.68 -4.84
C ALA A 24 -5.20 -7.98 -5.41
N LYS A 25 -6.21 -7.20 -5.00
CA LYS A 25 -7.59 -7.27 -5.49
C LYS A 25 -8.11 -5.86 -5.74
N LYS A 26 -8.92 -5.69 -6.77
CA LYS A 26 -9.61 -4.42 -7.05
C LYS A 26 -10.98 -4.41 -6.38
N ILE A 27 -11.27 -3.41 -5.55
CA ILE A 27 -12.53 -3.31 -4.79
C ILE A 27 -13.08 -1.89 -4.95
N ASN A 28 -14.33 -1.76 -5.38
CA ASN A 28 -15.00 -0.47 -5.60
C ASN A 28 -14.15 0.51 -6.44
N GLY A 29 -13.41 -0.01 -7.42
CA GLY A 29 -12.52 0.78 -8.28
C GLY A 29 -11.12 1.06 -7.72
N LEU A 30 -10.84 0.69 -6.47
CA LEU A 30 -9.55 0.91 -5.79
C LEU A 30 -8.68 -0.35 -5.85
N ASP A 31 -7.38 -0.19 -6.04
CA ASP A 31 -6.41 -1.27 -5.89
C ASP A 31 -6.14 -1.50 -4.41
N ALA A 32 -6.38 -2.70 -3.92
CA ALA A 32 -6.25 -3.05 -2.51
C ALA A 32 -5.45 -4.35 -2.33
N TYR A 33 -4.76 -4.45 -1.20
CA TYR A 33 -3.86 -5.54 -0.86
C TYR A 33 -4.36 -6.23 0.42
N PHE A 34 -4.34 -7.55 0.37
CA PHE A 34 -4.92 -8.43 1.38
C PHE A 34 -3.87 -9.43 1.86
N VAL A 35 -3.90 -9.75 3.14
CA VAL A 35 -3.23 -10.93 3.72
C VAL A 35 -4.27 -11.72 4.50
N SER A 36 -4.41 -13.02 4.21
CA SER A 36 -5.43 -13.88 4.85
C SER A 36 -6.84 -13.25 4.85
N ASP A 37 -7.28 -12.74 3.69
CA ASP A 37 -8.55 -12.03 3.48
C ASP A 37 -8.79 -10.75 4.31
N LYS A 38 -7.76 -10.23 4.98
CA LYS A 38 -7.81 -8.94 5.65
C LYS A 38 -7.10 -7.88 4.80
N MET A 39 -7.83 -6.83 4.42
CA MET A 39 -7.25 -5.67 3.72
C MET A 39 -6.23 -5.00 4.64
N PHE A 40 -5.01 -4.79 4.16
CA PHE A 40 -3.98 -4.05 4.91
C PHE A 40 -3.48 -2.81 4.17
N ALA A 41 -3.57 -2.75 2.84
CA ALA A 41 -3.22 -1.54 2.09
C ALA A 41 -4.21 -1.28 0.95
N CYS A 42 -4.36 -0.03 0.55
CA CYS A 42 -5.09 0.35 -0.67
C CYS A 42 -4.52 1.62 -1.30
N ILE A 43 -4.65 1.74 -2.61
CA ILE A 43 -4.30 2.95 -3.37
C ILE A 43 -5.57 3.79 -3.49
N SER A 44 -5.53 5.02 -2.99
CA SER A 44 -6.65 5.97 -3.04
C SER A 44 -6.16 7.34 -3.46
N GLY A 45 -6.68 7.85 -4.58
CA GLY A 45 -6.24 9.10 -5.16
C GLY A 45 -4.74 9.10 -5.47
N SER A 46 -4.00 10.03 -4.86
CA SER A 46 -2.54 10.17 -4.99
C SER A 46 -1.73 9.43 -3.92
N GLY A 47 -2.39 8.78 -2.96
CA GLY A 47 -1.76 8.17 -1.79
C GLY A 47 -2.03 6.68 -1.63
N VAL A 48 -1.36 6.10 -0.62
CA VAL A 48 -1.55 4.71 -0.18
C VAL A 48 -2.08 4.74 1.25
N GLY A 49 -3.25 4.15 1.47
CA GLY A 49 -3.76 3.86 2.81
C GLY A 49 -3.15 2.57 3.34
N LEU A 50 -2.74 2.55 4.60
CA LEU A 50 -2.16 1.39 5.27
C LEU A 50 -2.86 1.16 6.60
N ARG A 51 -3.22 -0.10 6.92
CA ARG A 51 -3.73 -0.48 8.22
C ARG A 51 -2.56 -0.82 9.13
N LEU A 52 -2.50 -0.13 10.25
CA LEU A 52 -1.46 -0.27 11.25
C LEU A 52 -2.08 -0.34 12.65
N PRO A 53 -1.40 -0.97 13.62
CA PRO A 53 -1.73 -0.78 15.03
C PRO A 53 -1.66 0.70 15.41
N VAL A 54 -2.52 1.14 16.35
CA VAL A 54 -2.62 2.54 16.77
C VAL A 54 -1.27 3.11 17.19
N ALA A 55 -0.48 2.36 17.97
CA ALA A 55 0.85 2.79 18.41
C ALA A 55 1.79 3.12 17.23
N ALA A 56 1.82 2.28 16.20
CA ALA A 56 2.65 2.48 15.02
C ALA A 56 2.15 3.65 14.15
N ALA A 57 0.82 3.83 14.06
CA ALA A 57 0.24 4.98 13.37
C ALA A 57 0.59 6.30 14.07
N THR A 58 0.53 6.33 15.41
CA THR A 58 0.96 7.48 16.23
C THR A 58 2.43 7.78 16.00
N GLU A 59 3.30 6.78 16.07
CA GLU A 59 4.73 6.96 15.82
C GLU A 59 4.99 7.55 14.42
N LEU A 60 4.45 6.94 13.37
CA LEU A 60 4.64 7.41 11.99
C LEU A 60 4.07 8.80 11.71
N GLN A 61 2.99 9.18 12.40
CA GLN A 61 2.39 10.51 12.26
C GLN A 61 3.33 11.60 12.79
N PHE A 62 4.07 11.31 13.87
CA PHE A 62 4.92 12.28 14.55
C PHE A 62 6.42 12.08 14.27
N SER A 63 6.82 11.03 13.54
CA SER A 63 8.21 10.73 13.18
C SER A 63 8.72 11.52 11.96
N ARG A 64 7.85 12.29 11.29
CA ARG A 64 8.29 13.26 10.28
C ARG A 64 8.70 14.54 10.99
N ASP A 65 9.99 14.65 11.31
CA ASP A 65 10.62 15.96 11.31
C ASP A 65 10.40 16.55 9.90
N ASN A 66 9.78 17.73 9.86
CA ASN A 66 9.19 18.34 8.67
C ASN A 66 10.24 18.78 7.63
#